data_AF-A0A659RW89-F1
#
_entry.id   AF-A0A659RW89-F1
#
_cell.length_a   1.000
_cell.length_b   1.000
_cell.length_c   1.000
_cell.angle_alpha   90.00
_cell.angle_beta   90.00
_cell.angle_gamma   90.00
#
_symmetry.space_group_name_H-M   'P 1'
#
loop_
_entity.id
_entity.type
_entity.pdbx_description
1 polymer ?
#
loop_
_entity_poly.entity_id
_entity_poly.type
_entity_poly.pdbx_seq_one_letter_code
_entity_poly.pdbx_strand_id
1 'polypeptide(L)' 'SASGTAKFSGFTLVLATLDVAEGKRWFDNLAAQGQIEMDWQETFWAQGLGKVSDRFGVPWMNNVVKHQPAT' A
#
# COMPACT_ATOMS: atom_id res chain seq x y z
N SER A 1 -18.63 -25.35 -9.68
CA SER A 1 -18.59 -24.41 -8.55
C SER A 1 -18.22 -23.03 -9.07
N ALA A 2 -19.04 -22.00 -8.81
CA ALA A 2 -18.77 -20.65 -9.30
C ALA A 2 -17.55 -20.05 -8.58
N SER A 3 -16.35 -20.26 -9.13
CA SER A 3 -15.16 -19.47 -8.75
C SER A 3 -15.24 -18.11 -9.43
N GLY A 4 -16.12 -17.25 -8.95
CA GLY A 4 -16.10 -15.84 -9.32
C GLY A 4 -15.14 -15.11 -8.40
N THR A 5 -13.96 -14.71 -8.89
CA THR A 5 -13.08 -13.81 -8.16
C THR A 5 -13.84 -12.52 -7.86
N ALA A 6 -14.02 -12.19 -6.58
CA ALA A 6 -14.64 -10.94 -6.18
C ALA A 6 -13.86 -9.76 -6.78
N LYS A 7 -14.56 -8.82 -7.44
CA LYS A 7 -13.95 -7.59 -7.92
C LYS A 7 -14.24 -6.47 -6.93
N PHE A 8 -13.18 -5.94 -6.32
CA PHE A 8 -13.26 -4.78 -5.44
C PHE A 8 -13.03 -3.50 -6.25
N SER A 9 -13.91 -2.51 -6.10
CA SER A 9 -13.81 -1.23 -6.80
C SER A 9 -14.51 -0.12 -6.03
N GLY A 10 -14.07 1.12 -6.24
CA GLY A 10 -14.68 2.31 -5.61
C GLY A 10 -14.14 2.64 -4.22
N PHE A 11 -13.13 1.90 -3.73
CA PHE A 11 -12.44 2.19 -2.47
C PHE A 11 -10.96 1.75 -2.52
N THR A 12 -10.17 2.20 -1.55
CA THR A 12 -8.79 1.73 -1.29
C THR A 12 -8.56 1.77 0.21
N LEU A 13 -7.99 0.70 0.77
CA LEU A 13 -7.61 0.66 2.18
C LEU A 13 -6.24 1.30 2.37
N VAL A 14 -6.10 2.13 3.40
CA VAL A 14 -4.84 2.84 3.69
C VAL A 14 -4.21 2.29 4.97
N LEU A 15 -2.98 1.81 4.87
CA LEU A 15 -2.13 1.52 6.01
C LEU A 15 -1.13 2.66 6.18
N ALA A 16 -1.13 3.29 7.36
CA ALA A 16 -0.23 4.38 7.70
C ALA A 16 0.56 4.04 8.95
N THR A 17 1.86 4.32 8.90
CA THR A 17 2.79 4.21 10.03
C THR A 17 3.83 5.31 9.92
N LEU A 18 4.56 5.56 11.01
CA LEU A 18 5.70 6.48 11.03
C LEU A 18 7.04 5.74 10.86
N ASP A 19 7.00 4.41 10.83
CA ASP A 19 8.17 3.56 10.63
C ASP A 19 8.29 3.12 9.16
N VAL A 20 9.32 3.60 8.47
CA VAL A 20 9.59 3.26 7.06
C VAL A 20 9.82 1.76 6.86
N ALA A 21 10.51 1.10 7.79
CA ALA A 21 10.81 -0.33 7.67
C ALA A 21 9.53 -1.16 7.84
N GLU A 22 8.67 -0.77 8.79
CA GLU A 22 7.36 -1.40 8.96
C GLU A 22 6.46 -1.20 7.73
N GLY A 23 6.36 0.04 7.24
CA GLY A 23 5.55 0.37 6.07
C GLY A 23 5.97 -0.41 4.82
N LYS A 24 7.30 -0.54 4.60
CA LYS A 24 7.85 -1.33 3.51
C LYS A 24 7.58 -2.82 3.69
N ARG A 25 7.74 -3.37 4.90
CA ARG A 25 7.44 -4.77 5.20
C ARG A 25 5.97 -5.11 4.90
N TRP A 26 5.03 -4.22 5.23
CA TRP A 26 3.63 -4.41 4.88
C TRP A 26 3.42 -4.39 3.36
N PHE A 27 4.03 -3.44 2.65
CA PHE A 27 3.94 -3.34 1.20
C PHE A 27 4.45 -4.60 0.52
N ASP A 28 5.65 -5.07 0.90
CA ASP A 28 6.27 -6.26 0.33
C ASP A 28 5.38 -7.51 0.53
N ASN A 29 4.74 -7.64 1.69
CA ASN A 29 3.83 -8.75 1.98
C ASN A 29 2.51 -8.68 1.20
N LEU A 30 1.96 -7.48 0.99
CA LEU A 30 0.75 -7.29 0.16
C LEU A 30 1.04 -7.48 -1.33
N ALA A 31 2.24 -7.08 -1.77
CA ALA A 31 2.74 -7.26 -3.13
C ALA A 31 3.12 -8.71 -3.44
N ALA A 32 3.39 -9.53 -2.41
CA ALA A 32 3.62 -10.96 -2.60
C ALA A 32 2.40 -11.61 -3.27
N GLN A 33 2.56 -11.96 -4.55
CA GLN A 33 1.50 -12.50 -5.41
C GLN A 33 0.34 -11.51 -5.69
N GLY A 34 0.56 -10.22 -5.42
CA GLY A 34 -0.35 -9.14 -5.79
C GLY A 34 -0.04 -8.54 -7.16
N GLN A 35 -0.61 -7.37 -7.42
CA GLN A 35 -0.36 -6.53 -8.57
C GLN A 35 0.07 -5.15 -8.07
N ILE A 36 1.31 -4.78 -8.33
CA ILE A 36 1.81 -3.46 -7.96
C ILE A 36 1.27 -2.45 -8.98
N GLU A 37 0.52 -1.46 -8.49
CA GLU A 37 0.04 -0.32 -9.28
C GLU A 37 1.02 0.85 -9.21
N MET A 38 1.71 0.98 -8.08
CA MET A 38 2.77 1.94 -7.85
C MET A 38 3.80 1.32 -6.91
N ASP A 39 5.02 1.18 -7.41
CA ASP A 39 6.15 0.67 -6.62
C ASP A 39 6.37 1.52 -5.37
N TRP A 40 6.92 0.87 -4.34
CA TRP A 40 7.33 1.54 -3.13
C TRP A 40 8.41 2.58 -3.44
N GLN A 41 8.08 3.84 -3.25
CA GLN A 41 8.96 4.96 -3.56
C GLN A 41 8.76 6.12 -2.57
N GLU A 42 9.79 6.95 -2.44
CA GLU A 42 9.68 8.23 -1.73
C GLU A 42 8.92 9.26 -2.57
N THR A 43 8.15 10.14 -1.92
CA THR A 43 7.49 11.29 -2.57
C THR A 43 7.83 12.59 -1.86
N PHE A 44 7.30 13.73 -2.32
CA PHE A 44 7.57 15.01 -1.64
C PHE A 44 6.97 15.07 -0.22
N TRP A 45 5.95 14.26 0.10
CA TRP A 45 5.26 14.26 1.39
C TRP A 45 5.44 12.97 2.21
N ALA A 46 5.91 11.88 1.61
CA ALA A 46 6.05 10.58 2.25
C ALA A 46 7.48 10.05 2.12
N GLN A 47 8.01 9.46 3.19
CA GLN A 47 9.25 8.69 3.16
C GLN A 47 9.07 7.38 2.38
N GLY A 48 7.83 6.87 2.31
CA GLY A 48 7.48 5.73 1.48
C GLY A 48 5.99 5.73 1.15
N LEU A 49 5.68 5.56 -0.12
CA LEU A 49 4.34 5.42 -0.65
C LEU A 49 4.31 4.29 -1.67
N GLY A 50 3.32 3.41 -1.60
CA GLY A 50 3.12 2.34 -2.56
C GLY A 50 1.65 1.99 -2.70
N LYS A 51 1.25 1.49 -3.88
CA LYS A 51 -0.11 1.01 -4.16
C LYS A 51 -0.06 -0.39 -4.75
N VAL A 52 -0.90 -1.27 -4.20
CA VAL A 52 -0.94 -2.68 -4.58
C VAL A 52 -2.37 -3.20 -4.49
N SER A 53 -2.77 -4.00 -5.46
CA SER A 53 -3.90 -4.91 -5.30
C SER A 53 -3.35 -6.25 -4.82
N ASP A 54 -3.76 -6.74 -3.64
CA ASP A 54 -3.19 -7.97 -3.06
C ASP A 54 -3.62 -9.25 -3.82
N ARG A 55 -3.15 -10.42 -3.39
CA ARG A 55 -3.49 -11.72 -4.01
C ARG A 55 -4.98 -12.06 -4.04
N PHE A 56 -5.81 -11.35 -3.26
CA PHE A 56 -7.26 -11.50 -3.21
C PHE A 56 -7.99 -10.42 -4.01
N GLY A 57 -7.25 -9.47 -4.59
CA GLY A 57 -7.77 -8.36 -5.39
C GLY A 57 -8.18 -7.14 -4.56
N VAL A 58 -7.84 -7.07 -3.27
CA VAL A 58 -8.18 -5.92 -2.43
C VAL A 58 -7.19 -4.78 -2.72
N PRO A 59 -7.67 -3.55 -3.01
CA PRO A 59 -6.81 -2.40 -3.26
C PRO A 59 -6.27 -1.80 -1.95
N TRP A 60 -4.94 -1.68 -1.86
CA TRP A 60 -4.21 -1.13 -0.72
C TRP A 60 -3.32 0.05 -1.12
N MET A 61 -3.15 0.98 -0.18
CA MET A 61 -2.14 2.03 -0.21
C MET A 61 -1.36 2.04 1.11
N ASN A 62 -0.04 1.95 1.03
CA ASN A 62 0.84 2.09 2.18
C ASN A 62 1.45 3.48 2.16
N ASN A 63 1.36 4.23 3.26
CA ASN A 63 1.80 5.62 3.35
C ASN A 63 2.57 5.89 4.65
N VAL A 64 3.86 6.21 4.53
CA VAL A 64 4.71 6.66 5.64
C VAL A 64 5.02 8.13 5.45
N VAL A 65 4.27 8.98 6.14
CA VAL A 65 4.39 10.44 6.01
C VAL A 65 5.72 10.95 6.54
N LYS A 66 6.29 11.96 5.88
CA LYS A 66 7.43 12.69 6.44
C LYS A 66 6.96 13.44 7.68
N HIS A 67 7.69 13.30 8.79
CA HIS A 67 7.50 14.20 9.92
C HIS A 67 7.87 15.62 9.47
N GLN A 68 6.88 16.50 9.45
CA GLN A 68 7.14 17.92 9.33
C GLN A 68 7.58 18.39 10.72
N PRO A 69 8.81 18.92 10.87
CA PRO A 69 9.20 19.48 12.15
C PRO A 69 8.22 20.60 12.49
N ALA A 70 7.74 20.62 13.74
CA ALA A 70 6.96 21.74 14.24
C ALA A 70 7.85 23.00 14.16
N THR A 71 7.36 24.01 13.44
CA THR A 71 8.01 25.32 13.33
C THR A 71 8.02 26.04 14.67
#